data_AF-A0A955NGP0-F1
#
_entry.id   AF-A0A955NGP0-F1
#
_cell.length_a   1.000
_cell.length_b   1.000
_cell.length_c   1.000
_cell.angle_alpha   90.00
_cell.angle_beta   90.00
_cell.angle_gamma   90.00
#
_symmetry.space_group_name_H-M   'P 1'
#
loop_
_entity.id
_entity.type
_entity.pdbx_description
1 polymer ?
#
loop_
_entity_poly.entity_id
_entity_poly.type
_entity_poly.pdbx_seq_one_letter_code
_entity_poly.pdbx_strand_id
1 'polypeptide(L)'
;DARHALLCFLRWRQTGDDRYKELVLKTADRYLSALPETKDRALTPKTLAPVMGLLHGAYRISRDPKYLSQSEALADLALNHLFEEDCPLPYATQWREKYPYYASISYGDSLALMFLELALLRNGGVEEVDRLGVECSIR
;
A
#
# COMPACT_ATOMS: atom_id res chain seq x y z
N ASP A 1 -6.95 -0.36 -10.15
CA ASP A 1 -6.95 1.11 -10.31
C ASP A 1 -5.89 1.80 -9.45
N ALA A 2 -5.60 1.31 -8.24
CA ALA A 2 -4.60 1.92 -7.35
C ALA A 2 -3.25 2.25 -8.00
N ARG A 3 -2.67 1.33 -8.79
CA ARG A 3 -1.43 1.58 -9.53
C ARG A 3 -1.52 2.73 -10.55
N HIS A 4 -2.65 2.87 -11.24
CA HIS A 4 -2.88 3.98 -12.16
C HIS A 4 -3.07 5.31 -11.41
N ALA A 5 -3.70 5.28 -10.24
CA ALA A 5 -3.81 6.45 -9.39
C ALA A 5 -2.43 6.86 -8.84
N LEU A 6 -1.56 5.91 -8.50
CA LEU A 6 -0.17 6.19 -8.12
C LEU A 6 0.65 6.86 -9.24
N LEU A 7 0.43 6.47 -10.50
CA LEU A 7 1.00 7.19 -11.65
C LEU A 7 0.49 8.64 -11.72
N CYS A 8 -0.80 8.86 -11.43
CA CYS A 8 -1.36 10.22 -11.34
C CYS A 8 -0.72 11.01 -10.20
N PHE A 9 -0.47 10.39 -9.05
CA PHE A 9 0.23 11.03 -7.93
C PHE A 9 1.64 11.51 -8.34
N LEU A 10 2.42 10.66 -9.03
CA LEU A 10 3.72 11.08 -9.57
C LEU A 10 3.58 12.24 -10.56
N ARG A 11 2.58 12.17 -11.43
CA ARG A 11 2.37 13.20 -12.44
C ARG A 11 2.00 14.54 -11.81
N TRP A 12 1.14 14.54 -10.79
CA TRP A 12 0.82 15.72 -9.99
C TRP A 12 2.08 16.32 -9.35
N ARG A 13 2.97 15.51 -8.76
CA ARG A 13 4.23 16.02 -8.20
C ARG A 13 5.16 16.66 -9.23
N GLN A 14 5.15 16.15 -10.47
CA GLN A 14 5.95 16.71 -11.56
C GLN A 14 5.36 18.00 -12.13
N THR A 15 4.04 18.08 -12.28
CA THR A 15 3.38 19.15 -13.06
C THR A 15 2.61 20.16 -12.22
N GLY A 16 2.26 19.83 -10.98
CA GLY A 16 1.36 20.61 -10.13
C GLY A 16 -0.11 20.61 -10.58
N ASP A 17 -0.49 19.80 -11.57
CA ASP A 17 -1.86 19.81 -12.13
C ASP A 17 -2.85 19.10 -11.20
N ASP A 18 -3.76 19.88 -10.62
CA ASP A 18 -4.72 19.42 -9.62
C ASP A 18 -5.72 18.37 -10.13
N ARG A 19 -5.89 18.21 -11.44
CA ARG A 19 -6.73 17.12 -12.00
C ARG A 19 -6.18 15.75 -11.64
N TYR A 20 -4.85 15.60 -11.62
CA TYR A 20 -4.22 14.34 -11.21
C TYR A 20 -4.38 14.11 -9.71
N LYS A 21 -4.25 15.17 -8.89
CA LYS A 21 -4.51 15.13 -7.45
C LYS A 21 -5.94 14.67 -7.15
N GLU A 22 -6.93 15.20 -7.87
CA GLU A 22 -8.34 14.82 -7.73
C GLU A 22 -8.56 13.33 -8.04
N LEU A 23 -7.93 12.81 -9.10
CA LEU A 23 -8.01 11.39 -9.45
C LEU A 23 -7.42 10.49 -8.36
N VAL A 24 -6.32 10.90 -7.72
CA VAL A 24 -5.71 10.18 -6.59
C VAL A 24 -6.69 10.09 -5.43
N LEU A 25 -7.21 11.23 -4.97
CA LEU A 25 -8.12 11.29 -3.83
C LEU A 25 -9.41 10.49 -4.07
N LYS A 26 -10.05 10.69 -5.23
CA LYS A 26 -11.27 9.94 -5.59
C LYS A 26 -11.04 8.44 -5.65
N THR A 27 -9.87 8.00 -6.13
CA THR A 27 -9.53 6.58 -6.18
C THR A 27 -9.27 6.04 -4.78
N ALA A 28 -8.56 6.80 -3.93
CA ALA A 28 -8.29 6.41 -2.55
C ALA A 28 -9.56 6.30 -1.71
N ASP A 29 -10.52 7.20 -1.88
CA ASP A 29 -11.80 7.18 -1.17
C ASP A 29 -12.57 5.86 -1.39
N ARG A 30 -12.44 5.22 -2.56
CA ARG A 30 -13.06 3.91 -2.84
C ARG A 30 -12.51 2.78 -1.98
N TYR A 31 -11.32 2.94 -1.42
CA TYR A 31 -10.65 1.92 -0.61
C TYR A 31 -10.89 2.08 0.90
N LEU A 32 -11.54 3.16 1.35
CA LEU A 32 -11.75 3.45 2.78
C LEU A 32 -12.72 2.50 3.48
N SER A 33 -13.59 1.83 2.74
CA SER A 33 -14.61 0.91 3.29
C SER A 33 -14.44 -0.53 2.82
N ALA A 34 -13.34 -0.85 2.14
CA ALA A 34 -13.14 -2.12 1.48
C ALA A 34 -11.86 -2.79 1.97
N LEU A 35 -11.98 -3.74 2.89
CA LEU A 35 -10.95 -4.76 3.07
C LEU A 35 -11.18 -5.86 2.04
N PRO A 36 -10.11 -6.39 1.41
CA PRO A 36 -10.25 -7.47 0.44
C PRO A 36 -10.76 -8.74 1.12
N GLU A 37 -11.77 -9.37 0.52
CA GLU A 37 -12.26 -10.67 0.97
C GLU A 37 -11.20 -11.75 0.75
N THR A 38 -10.93 -12.54 1.78
CA THR A 38 -9.82 -13.52 1.81
C THR A 38 -10.21 -14.94 1.43
N LYS A 39 -11.51 -15.21 1.24
CA LYS A 39 -12.05 -16.56 0.98
C LYS A 39 -11.89 -17.01 -0.47
N ASP A 40 -12.30 -16.16 -1.42
CA ASP A 40 -12.43 -16.57 -2.83
C ASP A 40 -11.29 -16.08 -3.73
N ARG A 41 -10.42 -15.21 -3.22
CA ARG A 41 -9.28 -14.66 -3.96
C ARG A 41 -8.01 -14.73 -3.13
N ALA A 42 -6.90 -15.02 -3.81
CA ALA A 42 -5.59 -15.00 -3.18
C ALA A 42 -5.24 -13.55 -2.77
N LEU A 43 -5.11 -13.35 -1.47
CA LEU A 43 -4.47 -12.19 -0.87
C LEU A 43 -2.97 -12.35 -1.06
N THR A 44 -2.35 -11.37 -1.70
CA THR A 44 -0.92 -11.35 -1.95
C THR A 44 -0.34 -9.98 -1.60
N PRO A 45 0.97 -9.87 -1.36
CA PRO A 45 1.61 -8.57 -1.20
C PRO A 45 1.32 -7.64 -2.41
N LYS A 46 1.28 -8.20 -3.62
CA LYS A 46 0.93 -7.50 -4.88
C LYS A 46 -0.46 -6.87 -4.90
N THR A 47 -1.42 -7.46 -4.18
CA THR A 47 -2.77 -6.90 -4.06
C THR A 47 -2.85 -5.78 -3.01
N LEU A 48 -2.00 -5.82 -1.98
CA LEU A 48 -2.05 -4.90 -0.85
C LEU A 48 -1.15 -3.68 -1.04
N ALA A 49 0.11 -3.89 -1.45
CA ALA A 49 1.11 -2.83 -1.47
C ALA A 49 0.69 -1.62 -2.32
N PRO A 50 0.12 -1.77 -3.55
CA PRO A 50 -0.32 -0.61 -4.32
C PRO A 50 -1.47 0.16 -3.69
N VAL A 51 -2.34 -0.50 -2.93
CA VAL A 51 -3.46 0.16 -2.24
C VAL A 51 -2.93 0.95 -1.05
N MET A 52 -2.04 0.35 -0.24
CA MET A 52 -1.38 1.07 0.85
C MET A 52 -0.62 2.30 0.33
N GLY A 53 0.15 2.15 -0.75
CA GLY A 53 0.85 3.27 -1.37
C GLY A 53 -0.08 4.38 -1.84
N LEU A 54 -1.24 4.02 -2.41
CA LEU A 54 -2.26 5.00 -2.80
C LEU A 54 -2.79 5.77 -1.58
N LEU A 55 -3.09 5.06 -0.48
CA LEU A 55 -3.58 5.67 0.75
C LEU A 55 -2.52 6.60 1.37
N HIS A 56 -1.24 6.22 1.34
CA HIS A 56 -0.14 7.09 1.75
C HIS A 56 -0.06 8.35 0.89
N GLY A 57 -0.16 8.22 -0.44
CA GLY A 57 -0.21 9.35 -1.35
C GLY A 57 -1.39 10.29 -1.10
N ALA A 58 -2.57 9.72 -0.84
CA ALA A 58 -3.78 10.48 -0.50
C ALA A 58 -3.63 11.22 0.85
N TYR A 59 -3.01 10.58 1.84
CA TYR A 59 -2.67 11.22 3.12
C TYR A 59 -1.70 12.39 2.91
N ARG A 60 -0.65 12.25 2.10
CA ARG A 60 0.29 13.35 1.80
C ARG A 60 -0.40 14.56 1.18
N ILE A 61 -1.36 14.31 0.28
CA ILE A 61 -2.13 15.37 -0.39
C ILE A 61 -3.07 16.09 0.60
N SER A 62 -3.84 15.32 1.36
CA SER A 62 -5.01 15.83 2.09
C SER A 62 -4.76 16.08 3.57
N ARG A 63 -3.76 15.40 4.15
CA ARG A 63 -3.53 15.27 5.60
C ARG A 63 -4.70 14.66 6.37
N ASP A 64 -5.65 14.06 5.68
CA ASP A 64 -6.81 13.43 6.31
C ASP A 64 -6.43 12.07 6.91
N PRO A 65 -6.50 11.89 8.25
CA PRO A 65 -6.02 10.69 8.93
C PRO A 65 -6.75 9.42 8.50
N LYS A 66 -7.96 9.51 7.91
CA LYS A 66 -8.74 8.35 7.46
C LYS A 66 -7.94 7.43 6.51
N TYR A 67 -7.06 8.01 5.69
CA TYR A 67 -6.25 7.24 4.76
C TYR A 67 -5.16 6.44 5.47
N LEU A 68 -4.55 6.99 6.53
CA LEU A 68 -3.58 6.24 7.34
C LEU A 68 -4.28 5.15 8.13
N SER A 69 -5.41 5.43 8.76
CA SER A 69 -6.17 4.42 9.51
C SER A 69 -6.58 3.24 8.62
N GLN A 70 -6.96 3.49 7.37
CA GLN A 70 -7.24 2.40 6.43
C GLN A 70 -5.97 1.64 6.02
N SER A 71 -4.84 2.32 5.87
CA SER A 71 -3.55 1.65 5.58
C SER A 71 -3.10 0.79 6.77
N GLU A 72 -3.34 1.23 8.01
CA GLU A 72 -3.13 0.43 9.23
C GLU A 72 -3.99 -0.84 9.22
N ALA A 73 -5.27 -0.74 8.87
CA ALA A 73 -6.13 -1.92 8.77
C ALA A 73 -5.63 -2.92 7.71
N LEU A 74 -5.10 -2.44 6.58
CA LEU A 74 -4.49 -3.30 5.56
C LEU A 74 -3.15 -3.90 6.02
N ALA A 75 -2.36 -3.15 6.78
CA ALA A 75 -1.13 -3.62 7.41
C ALA A 75 -1.42 -4.75 8.39
N ASP A 76 -2.42 -4.60 9.26
CA ASP A 76 -2.84 -5.65 10.19
C ASP A 76 -3.34 -6.90 9.45
N LEU A 77 -4.13 -6.72 8.38
CA LEU A 77 -4.56 -7.82 7.53
C LEU A 77 -3.37 -8.56 6.90
N ALA A 78 -2.36 -7.82 6.42
CA ALA A 78 -1.15 -8.40 5.86
C ALA A 78 -0.37 -9.20 6.91
N LEU A 79 -0.15 -8.65 8.10
CA LEU A 79 0.55 -9.33 9.19
C LEU A 79 -0.15 -10.64 9.57
N ASN A 80 -1.47 -10.63 9.70
CA ASN A 80 -2.25 -11.80 10.09
C ASN A 80 -2.26 -12.93 9.05
N HIS A 81 -2.13 -12.60 7.76
CA HIS A 81 -2.32 -13.57 6.68
C HIS A 81 -1.05 -13.92 5.89
N LEU A 82 -0.06 -13.03 5.87
CA LEU A 82 1.13 -13.17 5.03
C LEU A 82 2.41 -13.38 5.83
N PHE A 83 2.39 -13.21 7.15
CA PHE A 83 3.57 -13.39 8.01
C PHE A 83 3.38 -14.53 9.01
N GLU A 84 4.50 -14.99 9.54
CA GLU A 84 4.58 -15.86 10.72
C GLU A 84 5.37 -15.13 11.81
N GLU A 85 5.13 -15.48 13.07
CA GLU A 85 5.65 -14.76 14.25
C GLU A 85 7.18 -14.61 14.22
N ASP A 86 7.89 -15.64 13.78
CA ASP A 86 9.36 -15.67 13.75
C ASP A 86 9.96 -15.44 12.35
N CYS A 87 9.15 -15.04 11.36
CA CYS A 87 9.62 -14.81 9.99
C CYS A 87 9.38 -13.37 9.53
N PRO A 88 10.44 -12.58 9.24
CA PRO A 88 10.31 -11.20 8.81
C PRO A 88 9.90 -11.06 7.34
N LEU A 89 9.75 -12.16 6.59
CA LEU A 89 9.41 -12.14 5.17
C LEU A 89 7.93 -12.48 4.94
N PRO A 90 7.20 -11.72 4.10
CA PRO A 90 5.83 -12.05 3.74
C PRO A 90 5.78 -13.18 2.72
N TYR A 91 4.99 -14.22 2.98
CA TYR A 91 4.69 -15.28 2.03
C TYR A 91 4.07 -14.73 0.74
N ALA A 92 4.23 -15.48 -0.36
CA ALA A 92 3.70 -15.06 -1.66
C ALA A 92 2.17 -14.92 -1.66
N THR A 93 1.46 -15.73 -0.86
CA THR A 93 0.01 -15.69 -0.70
C THR A 93 -0.39 -16.11 0.71
N GLN A 94 -1.65 -15.89 1.10
CA GLN A 94 -2.17 -16.35 2.39
C GLN A 94 -2.33 -17.87 2.51
N TRP A 95 -2.20 -18.62 1.40
CA TRP A 95 -2.34 -20.07 1.36
C TRP A 95 -1.00 -20.78 1.60
N ARG A 96 -0.35 -20.45 2.73
CA ARG A 96 1.00 -20.92 3.07
C ARG A 96 1.14 -22.44 3.11
N GLU A 97 0.12 -23.18 3.53
CA GLU A 97 0.15 -24.66 3.52
C GLU A 97 0.29 -25.24 2.11
N LYS A 98 -0.30 -24.57 1.11
CA LYS A 98 -0.25 -25.01 -0.29
C LYS A 98 0.95 -24.43 -1.04
N TYR A 99 1.37 -23.23 -0.64
CA TYR A 99 2.44 -22.46 -1.29
C TYR A 99 3.40 -21.86 -0.25
N PRO A 100 4.22 -22.67 0.43
CA PRO A 100 5.09 -22.24 1.52
C PRO A 100 6.38 -21.60 1.00
N TYR A 101 6.26 -20.59 0.13
CA TYR A 101 7.42 -19.95 -0.48
C TYR A 101 7.28 -18.43 -0.56
N TYR A 102 8.45 -17.81 -0.70
CA TYR A 102 8.66 -16.40 -0.99
C TYR A 102 9.00 -16.26 -2.46
N ALA A 103 8.46 -15.24 -3.12
CA ALA A 103 8.80 -14.96 -4.51
C ALA A 103 8.82 -13.45 -4.73
N SER A 104 9.86 -12.92 -5.38
CA SER A 104 9.94 -11.49 -5.69
C SER A 104 8.73 -11.02 -6.51
N ILE A 105 8.23 -11.86 -7.41
CA ILE A 105 7.05 -11.57 -8.24
C ILE A 105 5.74 -11.40 -7.43
N SER A 106 5.73 -11.76 -6.14
CA SER A 106 4.61 -11.53 -5.23
C SER A 106 4.60 -10.13 -4.62
N TYR A 107 5.68 -9.34 -4.79
CA TYR A 107 5.84 -7.95 -4.31
C TYR A 107 5.99 -7.85 -2.78
N GLY A 108 6.59 -8.86 -2.16
CA GLY A 108 6.86 -8.84 -0.72
C GLY A 108 7.75 -7.68 -0.28
N ASP A 109 8.70 -7.30 -1.12
CA ASP A 109 9.56 -6.11 -0.97
C ASP A 109 8.76 -4.80 -0.96
N SER A 110 7.82 -4.66 -1.89
CA SER A 110 6.95 -3.48 -1.98
C SER A 110 6.05 -3.38 -0.74
N LEU A 111 5.52 -4.51 -0.26
CA LEU A 111 4.75 -4.53 0.98
C LEU A 111 5.60 -4.14 2.20
N ALA A 112 6.83 -4.63 2.31
CA ALA A 112 7.76 -4.22 3.36
C ALA A 112 8.04 -2.70 3.33
N LEU A 113 8.20 -2.12 2.15
CA LEU A 113 8.33 -0.66 2.00
C LEU A 113 7.07 0.09 2.43
N MET A 114 5.87 -0.47 2.19
CA MET A 114 4.63 0.14 2.66
C MET A 114 4.53 0.13 4.19
N PHE A 115 4.96 -0.94 4.86
CA PHE A 115 5.03 -0.94 6.34
C PHE A 115 5.97 0.14 6.86
N LEU A 116 7.16 0.26 6.26
CA LEU A 116 8.14 1.28 6.63
C LEU A 116 7.58 2.69 6.41
N GLU A 117 6.99 2.96 5.25
CA GLU A 117 6.39 4.27 4.96
C GLU A 117 5.25 4.58 5.94
N LEU A 118 4.39 3.62 6.24
CA LEU A 118 3.32 3.80 7.22
C LEU A 118 3.88 4.19 8.59
N ALA A 119 4.90 3.47 9.08
CA ALA A 119 5.53 3.77 10.36
C ALA A 119 6.13 5.18 10.39
N LEU A 120 6.78 5.61 9.31
CA LEU A 120 7.36 6.96 9.21
C LEU A 120 6.29 8.05 9.13
N LEU A 121 5.20 7.82 8.39
CA LEU A 121 4.07 8.74 8.30
C LEU A 121 3.36 8.93 9.65
N ARG A 122 3.21 7.85 10.43
CA ARG A 122 2.62 7.92 11.79
C ARG A 122 3.46 8.75 12.77
N ASN A 123 4.78 8.68 12.63
CA ASN A 123 5.73 9.37 13.51
C ASN A 123 6.06 10.81 13.07
N GLY A 124 5.33 11.35 12.08
CA GLY A 124 5.53 12.72 11.59
C GLY A 124 6.73 12.91 10.64
N GLY A 125 7.40 11.84 10.23
CA GLY A 125 8.56 11.84 9.34
C GLY A 125 8.24 12.12 7.87
N VAL A 126 7.24 12.96 7.58
CA VAL A 126 6.68 13.10 6.23
C VAL A 126 7.73 13.58 5.20
N GLU A 127 8.67 14.43 5.62
CA GLU A 127 9.67 15.03 4.73
C GLU A 127 10.76 14.05 4.27
N GLU A 128 11.17 13.08 5.10
CA GLU A 128 12.20 12.09 4.73
C GLU A 128 11.67 11.01 3.79
N VAL A 129 10.36 10.82 3.75
CA VAL A 129 9.71 9.67 3.08
C VAL A 129 9.21 10.03 1.69
N ASP A 130 9.40 11.27 1.23
CA ASP A 130 8.82 11.78 -0.02
C ASP A 130 9.38 11.11 -1.31
N ARG A 131 10.19 10.05 -1.18
CA ARG A 131 10.81 9.31 -2.29
C ARG A 131 10.57 7.80 -2.28
N LEU A 132 10.08 7.18 -1.20
CA LEU A 132 10.22 5.72 -1.03
C LEU A 132 9.04 4.88 -1.54
N GLY A 133 7.79 5.32 -1.36
CA GLY A 133 6.65 4.40 -1.56
C GLY A 133 6.11 4.25 -2.98
N VAL A 134 6.25 5.29 -3.80
CA VAL A 134 5.51 5.38 -5.07
C VAL A 134 6.25 4.73 -6.24
N GLU A 135 7.58 4.73 -6.24
CA GLU A 135 8.38 4.20 -7.34
C GLU A 135 8.38 2.66 -7.41
N CYS A 136 8.21 1.98 -6.26
CA CYS A 136 8.21 0.52 -6.19
C CYS A 136 6.84 -0.09 -6.53
N SER A 137 5.75 0.58 -6.13
CA SER A 137 4.38 0.05 -6.24
C SER A 137 3.78 0.10 -7.65
N ILE A 138 4.44 0.76 -8.60
CA ILE A 138 4.01 0.93 -9.99
C ILE A 138 4.57 -0.17 -10.92
N ARG A 139 5.62 -0.88 -10.51
CA ARG A 139 6.29 -1.92 -11.31
C ARG A 139 5.39 -3.12 -11.63
#